data_AF-C0EDI6-F1
#
_entry.id   AF-C0EDI6-F1
#
_cell.length_a   1.000
_cell.length_b   1.000
_cell.length_c   1.000
_cell.angle_alpha   90.00
_cell.angle_beta   90.00
_cell.angle_gamma   90.00
#
_symmetry.space_group_name_H-M   'P 1'
#
loop_
_entity.id
_entity.type
_entity.pdbx_description
1 polymer ?
#
loop_
_entity_poly.entity_id
_entity_poly.type
_entity_poly.pdbx_seq_one_letter_code
_entity_poly.pdbx_strand_id
1 'polypeptide(L)'
;MSRAVHFRCLFCQGFDLFRFFWYDFRKKKEGCKVNLEEYIRRAQQRQEEEIHKMPPPPDGGSAPPPPKDGVMVLDNRFLSRNFRPSDILINAHIPFFNRSPQPHKHDFFELVYVVRGSMKNVVDGRRILLEQGDFCLMNPNAVHQVETDGKDPLAINFLMKKELFNKAFLSIVLENELFANFFVDSIYHKKNKQNYLVFSARHLEEPIISQYLLQIFREYENDQLYSQRVIESAMSCLFVEFTRSYKRELEFESLQDLPGGNISKIISYLSENYRTATLQTTAKQFNYHPKYLPNLLKKYLGQSFSEIVQQFRLAHACELLKQTELPISDVAQESGYTNRTYFYKVFQQKFGMSPNDYRHQNQAPRPHSIS
;
A
#
# COMPACT_ATOMS: atom_id res chain seq x y z
N MET A 1 22.37 -43.53 -17.42
CA MET A 1 23.23 -43.69 -16.24
C MET A 1 23.75 -42.33 -15.83
N SER A 2 23.68 -42.06 -14.54
CA SER A 2 23.79 -40.78 -13.85
C SER A 2 25.24 -40.26 -13.76
N ARG A 3 25.45 -38.94 -13.86
CA ARG A 3 26.51 -38.24 -13.12
C ARG A 3 25.98 -36.89 -12.64
N ALA A 4 25.54 -36.90 -11.38
CA ALA A 4 25.30 -35.72 -10.57
C ALA A 4 26.60 -34.92 -10.37
N VAL A 5 26.51 -33.60 -10.46
CA VAL A 5 27.50 -32.68 -9.89
C VAL A 5 26.79 -31.97 -8.74
N HIS A 6 27.30 -32.21 -7.53
CA HIS A 6 26.77 -31.65 -6.28
C HIS A 6 26.82 -30.11 -6.28
N PHE A 7 25.66 -29.48 -6.19
CA PHE A 7 25.55 -28.11 -5.66
C PHE A 7 25.64 -28.18 -4.13
N ARG A 8 26.80 -27.81 -3.58
CA ARG A 8 26.92 -27.52 -2.15
C ARG A 8 26.23 -26.17 -1.89
N CYS A 9 25.19 -26.24 -1.09
CA CYS A 9 24.45 -25.12 -0.52
C CYS A 9 25.40 -24.23 0.29
N LEU A 10 25.62 -23.00 -0.15
CA LEU A 10 26.22 -21.91 0.63
C LEU A 10 25.11 -21.00 1.14
N PHE A 11 24.27 -21.54 2.04
CA PHE A 11 23.38 -20.75 2.90
C PHE A 11 24.11 -20.53 4.22
N CYS A 12 24.73 -19.35 4.38
CA CYS A 12 25.04 -18.67 5.65
C CYS A 12 26.12 -17.63 5.38
N GLN A 13 25.72 -16.38 5.12
CA GLN A 13 26.41 -15.12 5.47
C GLN A 13 25.85 -13.99 4.58
N GLY A 14 25.19 -13.02 5.20
CA GLY A 14 24.84 -11.68 4.68
C GLY A 14 24.53 -11.55 3.19
N PHE A 15 23.25 -11.53 2.84
CA PHE A 15 22.79 -11.18 1.50
C PHE A 15 23.06 -9.70 1.22
N ASP A 16 24.03 -9.44 0.36
CA ASP A 16 24.46 -8.12 -0.07
C ASP A 16 23.89 -7.86 -1.47
N LEU A 17 22.96 -6.89 -1.59
CA LEU A 17 22.31 -6.46 -2.85
C LEU A 17 23.32 -6.14 -3.98
N PHE A 18 24.58 -5.94 -3.61
CA PHE A 18 25.66 -5.53 -4.47
C PHE A 18 26.25 -6.63 -5.36
N ARG A 19 26.19 -7.90 -4.96
CA ARG A 19 27.05 -8.93 -5.57
C ARG A 19 26.49 -9.68 -6.77
N PHE A 20 25.21 -9.55 -7.08
CA PHE A 20 24.63 -10.24 -8.25
C PHE A 20 24.81 -9.48 -9.59
N PHE A 21 25.47 -8.32 -9.59
CA PHE A 21 25.66 -7.49 -10.79
C PHE A 21 26.83 -7.89 -11.70
N TRP A 22 27.45 -9.06 -11.50
CA TRP A 22 28.49 -9.56 -12.42
C TRP A 22 28.23 -11.00 -12.84
N TYR A 23 27.19 -11.20 -13.67
CA TYR A 23 27.21 -12.34 -14.60
C TYR A 23 26.90 -11.88 -16.02
N ASP A 24 27.91 -12.11 -16.84
CA ASP A 24 28.20 -11.60 -18.17
C ASP A 24 27.28 -12.21 -19.24
N PHE A 25 26.41 -11.40 -19.84
CA PHE A 25 25.93 -11.66 -21.21
C PHE A 25 26.74 -10.81 -22.19
N ARG A 26 27.82 -11.44 -22.63
CA ARG A 26 28.83 -11.02 -23.60
C ARG A 26 28.33 -10.06 -24.68
N LYS A 27 29.02 -8.92 -24.77
CA LYS A 27 29.26 -8.07 -25.95
C LYS A 27 28.02 -7.48 -26.66
N LYS A 28 27.67 -6.23 -26.32
CA LYS A 28 27.93 -5.03 -27.19
C LYS A 28 27.29 -3.75 -26.62
N LYS A 29 28.13 -2.72 -26.56
CA LYS A 29 27.87 -1.27 -26.52
C LYS A 29 27.34 -0.64 -25.22
N GLU A 30 28.06 0.41 -24.84
CA GLU A 30 27.77 1.39 -23.80
C GLU A 30 26.33 1.92 -23.92
N GLY A 31 25.54 1.71 -22.87
CA GLY A 31 24.15 2.16 -22.79
C GLY A 31 23.61 1.97 -21.38
N CYS A 32 23.41 3.08 -20.67
CA CYS A 32 22.65 3.23 -19.42
C CYS A 32 22.93 2.22 -18.29
N LYS A 33 24.06 2.41 -17.58
CA LYS A 33 24.23 1.86 -16.22
C LYS A 33 23.45 2.73 -15.23
N VAL A 34 22.13 2.61 -15.19
CA VAL A 34 21.35 3.10 -14.05
C VAL A 34 21.33 1.97 -13.02
N ASN A 35 22.31 1.96 -12.11
CA ASN A 35 22.16 1.24 -10.86
C ASN A 35 21.55 2.23 -9.84
N LEU A 36 20.80 1.71 -8.88
CA LEU A 36 20.12 2.50 -7.85
C LEU A 36 21.07 3.50 -7.16
N GLU A 37 22.33 3.12 -6.98
CA GLU A 37 23.37 3.97 -6.41
C GLU A 37 23.69 5.22 -7.23
N GLU A 38 23.74 5.11 -8.56
CA GLU A 38 23.99 6.27 -9.42
C GLU A 38 22.80 7.24 -9.39
N TYR A 39 21.57 6.74 -9.32
CA TYR A 39 20.38 7.59 -9.08
C TYR A 39 20.48 8.31 -7.73
N ILE A 40 20.80 7.57 -6.67
CA ILE A 40 20.98 8.12 -5.32
C ILE A 40 22.06 9.20 -5.32
N ARG A 41 23.21 8.94 -5.92
CA ARG A 41 24.34 9.87 -5.99
C ARG A 41 23.95 11.15 -6.72
N ARG A 42 23.25 11.03 -7.85
CA ARG A 42 22.75 12.19 -8.62
C ARG A 42 21.66 12.95 -7.88
N ALA A 43 20.76 12.25 -7.19
CA ALA A 43 19.70 12.86 -6.39
C ALA A 43 20.29 13.64 -5.19
N GLN A 44 21.28 13.06 -4.50
CA GLN A 44 22.08 13.71 -3.47
C GLN A 44 22.72 14.99 -4.00
N GLN A 45 23.45 14.89 -5.12
CA GLN A 45 24.13 16.03 -5.72
C GLN A 45 23.15 17.16 -6.12
N ARG A 46 22.00 16.81 -6.73
CA ARG A 46 20.97 17.80 -7.09
C ARG A 46 20.39 18.51 -5.87
N GLN A 47 20.10 17.76 -4.79
CA GLN A 47 19.60 18.35 -3.54
C GLN A 47 20.64 19.26 -2.88
N GLU A 48 21.92 18.86 -2.86
CA GLU A 48 23.01 19.69 -2.35
C GLU A 48 23.17 21.01 -3.15
N GLU A 49 23.06 20.94 -4.47
CA GLU A 49 23.13 22.09 -5.38
C GLU A 49 21.93 23.04 -5.23
N GLU A 50 20.71 22.53 -5.01
CA GLU A 50 19.52 23.36 -4.74
C GLU A 50 19.63 24.09 -3.40
N ILE A 51 20.18 23.43 -2.37
CA ILE A 51 20.41 24.03 -1.05
C ILE A 51 21.46 25.15 -1.12
N HIS A 52 22.54 24.97 -1.89
CA HIS A 52 23.53 26.03 -2.11
C HIS A 52 22.94 27.25 -2.84
N LYS A 53 21.82 27.07 -3.56
CA LYS A 53 21.08 28.14 -4.23
C LYS A 53 19.98 28.76 -3.35
N MET A 54 19.65 28.15 -2.21
CA MET A 54 18.68 28.74 -1.28
C MET A 54 19.30 29.98 -0.62
N PRO A 55 18.57 31.12 -0.57
CA PRO A 55 19.04 32.26 0.19
C PRO A 55 19.19 31.85 1.67
N PRO A 56 20.19 32.39 2.38
CA PRO A 56 20.31 32.15 3.81
C PRO A 56 18.98 32.50 4.50
N PRO A 57 18.59 31.75 5.56
CA PRO A 57 17.37 32.07 6.30
C PRO A 57 17.43 33.55 6.71
N PRO A 58 16.35 34.33 6.51
CA PRO A 58 16.37 35.75 6.82
C PRO A 58 16.73 35.95 8.30
N ASP A 59 17.83 36.66 8.55
CA ASP A 59 18.26 37.04 9.89
C ASP A 59 17.10 37.71 10.62
N GLY A 60 16.61 37.08 11.68
CA GLY A 60 15.66 37.68 12.62
C GLY A 60 14.17 37.60 12.26
N GLY A 61 13.77 36.86 11.22
CA GLY A 61 12.34 36.58 10.98
C GLY A 61 11.79 35.55 11.96
N SER A 62 10.90 35.94 12.88
CA SER A 62 10.20 35.01 13.78
C SER A 62 9.57 33.87 12.98
N ALA A 63 9.84 32.63 13.37
CA ALA A 63 9.19 31.45 12.79
C ALA A 63 7.67 31.68 12.72
N PRO A 64 6.99 31.26 11.64
CA PRO A 64 5.54 31.38 11.55
C PRO A 64 4.91 30.75 12.81
N PRO A 65 3.90 31.40 13.41
CA PRO A 65 3.30 30.90 14.65
C PRO A 65 2.82 29.46 14.43
N PRO A 66 3.04 28.56 15.40
CA PRO A 66 2.62 27.18 15.28
C PRO A 66 1.11 27.13 14.98
N PRO A 67 0.65 26.21 14.12
CA PRO A 67 -0.77 26.04 13.84
C PRO A 67 -1.51 25.79 15.15
N LYS A 68 -2.78 26.23 15.23
CA LYS A 68 -3.60 26.22 16.46
C LYS A 68 -3.69 24.85 17.15
N ASP A 69 -3.40 23.76 16.42
CA ASP A 69 -3.41 22.37 16.90
C ASP A 69 -2.02 21.70 16.99
N GLY A 70 -0.93 22.45 16.80
CA GLY A 70 0.46 21.95 16.91
C GLY A 70 0.95 21.04 15.77
N VAL A 71 0.15 20.81 14.72
CA VAL A 71 0.51 19.99 13.54
C VAL A 71 0.65 20.86 12.30
N MET A 72 1.84 20.90 11.70
CA MET A 72 2.04 21.61 10.44
C MET A 72 1.42 20.82 9.27
N VAL A 73 0.54 21.46 8.50
CA VAL A 73 0.16 20.93 7.19
C VAL A 73 1.20 21.45 6.21
N LEU A 74 2.06 20.55 5.73
CA LEU A 74 2.95 20.91 4.63
C LEU A 74 2.10 20.92 3.35
N ASP A 75 1.47 22.06 3.08
CA ASP A 75 1.10 22.42 1.73
C ASP A 75 2.41 22.72 1.00
N ASN A 76 2.98 21.66 0.43
CA ASN A 76 4.28 21.72 -0.19
C ASN A 76 4.09 22.44 -1.54
N ARG A 77 3.97 23.78 -1.50
CA ARG A 77 3.83 24.66 -2.66
C ARG A 77 4.95 24.46 -3.69
N PHE A 78 6.07 23.87 -3.27
CA PHE A 78 7.17 23.43 -4.11
C PHE A 78 6.83 22.15 -4.90
N LEU A 79 6.16 21.18 -4.28
CA LEU A 79 5.60 20.01 -4.97
C LEU A 79 4.44 20.44 -5.88
N SER A 80 3.47 21.22 -5.39
CA SER A 80 2.27 21.57 -6.16
C SER A 80 2.52 22.44 -7.40
N ARG A 81 3.61 23.21 -7.45
CA ARG A 81 3.99 24.02 -8.64
C ARG A 81 4.59 23.20 -9.78
N ASN A 82 5.20 22.05 -9.52
CA ASN A 82 5.91 21.22 -10.51
C ASN A 82 5.35 19.79 -10.66
N PHE A 83 4.37 19.39 -9.83
CA PHE A 83 3.84 18.03 -9.76
C PHE A 83 2.47 17.93 -10.46
N ARG A 84 2.42 17.34 -11.65
CA ARG A 84 1.13 17.09 -12.32
C ARG A 84 0.32 16.08 -11.50
N PRO A 85 -1.02 16.15 -11.50
CA PRO A 85 -1.85 15.23 -10.74
C PRO A 85 -1.66 13.74 -11.06
N SER A 86 -1.14 13.45 -12.26
CA SER A 86 -0.86 12.11 -12.76
C SER A 86 0.50 11.55 -12.40
N ASP A 87 1.40 12.38 -11.85
CA ASP A 87 2.79 11.97 -11.74
C ASP A 87 3.04 11.25 -10.40
N ILE A 88 3.97 10.30 -10.42
CA ILE A 88 4.60 9.75 -9.22
C ILE A 88 5.92 10.49 -9.05
N LEU A 89 6.08 11.18 -7.91
CA LEU A 89 7.33 11.86 -7.60
C LEU A 89 8.19 10.95 -6.75
N ILE A 90 9.46 10.85 -7.11
CA ILE A 90 10.45 10.07 -6.38
C ILE A 90 11.49 11.04 -5.84
N ASN A 91 11.63 11.08 -4.52
CA ASN A 91 12.68 11.85 -3.87
C ASN A 91 13.62 10.92 -3.11
N ALA A 92 14.90 11.28 -3.07
CA ALA A 92 15.81 10.72 -2.09
C ALA A 92 15.50 11.38 -0.75
N HIS A 93 15.18 10.55 0.24
CA HIS A 93 15.06 10.96 1.62
C HIS A 93 16.39 10.74 2.34
N ILE A 94 17.17 11.81 2.43
CA ILE A 94 18.45 11.82 3.13
C ILE A 94 18.22 12.50 4.48
N PRO A 95 18.30 11.78 5.61
CA PRO A 95 17.90 12.32 6.91
C PRO A 95 18.70 13.51 7.42
N PHE A 96 19.87 13.80 6.86
CA PHE A 96 20.61 15.04 7.16
C PHE A 96 19.98 16.27 6.50
N PHE A 97 19.43 16.12 5.30
CA PHE A 97 18.86 17.20 4.48
C PHE A 97 17.33 17.32 4.61
N ASN A 98 16.64 16.19 4.85
CA ASN A 98 15.18 16.12 4.94
C ASN A 98 14.68 16.06 6.40
N ARG A 99 15.42 16.62 7.37
CA ARG A 99 14.87 16.79 8.73
C ARG A 99 13.68 17.73 8.64
N SER A 100 12.47 17.19 8.70
CA SER A 100 11.31 17.94 9.13
C SER A 100 11.21 17.76 10.64
N PRO A 101 11.78 18.68 11.45
CA PRO A 101 11.90 18.50 12.89
C PRO A 101 10.54 18.59 13.61
N GLN A 102 9.45 18.85 12.88
CA GLN A 102 8.12 18.97 13.43
C GLN A 102 7.17 17.93 12.82
N PRO A 103 6.22 17.42 13.62
CA PRO A 103 5.11 16.63 13.12
C PRO A 103 4.36 17.37 12.01
N HIS A 104 4.15 16.67 10.90
CA HIS A 104 3.45 17.21 9.76
C HIS A 104 2.56 16.19 9.07
N LYS A 105 1.66 16.68 8.23
CA LYS A 105 0.86 15.88 7.31
C LYS A 105 0.82 16.54 5.93
N HIS A 106 0.52 15.74 4.92
CA HIS A 106 0.38 16.17 3.53
C HIS A 106 -0.87 15.54 2.89
N ASP A 107 -1.27 16.03 1.71
CA ASP A 107 -2.50 15.62 1.04
C ASP A 107 -2.33 14.47 0.04
N PHE A 108 -1.17 13.81 0.03
CA PHE A 108 -0.81 12.70 -0.85
C PHE A 108 -0.50 11.41 -0.09
N PHE A 109 -0.45 10.28 -0.78
CA PHE A 109 0.12 9.05 -0.25
C PHE A 109 1.64 9.11 -0.34
N GLU A 110 2.31 8.64 0.69
CA GLU A 110 3.78 8.57 0.74
C GLU A 110 4.21 7.14 1.03
N LEU A 111 5.00 6.56 0.13
CA LEU A 111 5.65 5.27 0.32
C LEU A 111 7.14 5.51 0.54
N VAL A 112 7.62 5.21 1.74
CA VAL A 112 9.04 5.26 2.10
C VAL A 112 9.65 3.88 1.88
N TYR A 113 10.79 3.81 1.21
CA TYR A 113 11.60 2.60 1.06
C TYR A 113 12.99 2.82 1.66
N VAL A 114 13.42 1.96 2.59
CA VAL A 114 14.78 2.05 3.16
C VAL A 114 15.76 1.27 2.29
N VAL A 115 16.55 2.00 1.51
CA VAL A 115 17.58 1.42 0.63
C VAL A 115 18.75 0.87 1.45
N ARG A 116 19.17 1.60 2.49
CA ARG A 116 20.32 1.26 3.32
C ARG A 116 20.11 1.73 4.75
N GLY A 117 20.62 0.96 5.69
CA GLY A 117 20.66 1.34 7.10
C GLY A 117 19.32 1.17 7.78
N SER A 118 19.00 2.06 8.72
CA SER A 118 17.71 2.05 9.41
C SER A 118 17.25 3.45 9.77
N MET A 119 15.95 3.67 9.78
CA MET A 119 15.34 4.96 10.12
C MET A 119 14.21 4.81 11.13
N LYS A 120 14.09 5.81 12.01
CA LYS A 120 12.99 5.92 12.97
C LYS A 120 12.04 7.03 12.51
N ASN A 121 10.78 6.68 12.34
CA ASN A 121 9.70 7.63 12.11
C ASN A 121 8.72 7.59 13.28
N VAL A 122 8.08 8.72 13.55
CA VAL A 122 6.89 8.77 14.39
C VAL A 122 5.71 8.99 13.46
N VAL A 123 4.70 8.12 13.52
CA VAL A 123 3.45 8.28 12.76
C VAL A 123 2.28 8.12 13.73
N ASP A 124 1.40 9.12 13.76
CA ASP A 124 0.26 9.20 14.69
C ASP A 124 0.67 8.99 16.16
N GLY A 125 1.84 9.52 16.54
CA GLY A 125 2.42 9.38 17.88
C GLY A 125 3.05 8.01 18.19
N ARG A 126 3.07 7.08 17.23
CA ARG A 126 3.75 5.77 17.36
C ARG A 126 5.11 5.81 16.70
N ARG A 127 6.14 5.36 17.42
CA ARG A 127 7.49 5.18 16.87
C ARG A 127 7.54 3.88 16.06
N ILE A 128 7.99 3.99 14.81
CA ILE A 128 8.25 2.88 13.90
C ILE A 128 9.74 2.85 13.56
N LEU A 129 10.34 1.67 13.62
CA LEU A 129 11.69 1.41 13.15
C LEU A 129 11.58 0.71 11.79
N LEU A 130 12.18 1.29 10.77
CA LEU A 130 12.29 0.72 9.44
C LEU A 130 13.74 0.32 9.21
N GLU A 131 13.97 -0.93 8.85
CA GLU A 131 15.27 -1.49 8.50
C GLU A 131 15.45 -1.55 6.98
N GLN A 132 16.67 -1.80 6.53
CA GLN A 132 16.97 -1.95 5.11
C GLN A 132 16.05 -2.98 4.44
N GLY A 133 15.47 -2.59 3.31
CA GLY A 133 14.49 -3.39 2.56
C GLY A 133 13.04 -3.14 2.97
N ASP A 134 12.79 -2.54 4.15
CA ASP A 134 11.43 -2.26 4.60
C ASP A 134 10.80 -1.12 3.80
N PHE A 135 9.49 -1.22 3.62
CA PHE A 135 8.65 -0.15 3.10
C PHE A 135 7.68 0.34 4.17
N CYS A 136 7.35 1.63 4.14
CA CYS A 136 6.26 2.19 4.93
C CYS A 136 5.35 3.05 4.05
N LEU A 137 4.10 2.64 3.90
CA LEU A 137 3.09 3.43 3.21
C LEU A 137 2.28 4.24 4.22
N MET A 138 2.20 5.54 4.00
CA MET A 138 1.43 6.50 4.79
C MET A 138 0.32 7.09 3.93
N ASN A 139 -0.87 7.21 4.52
CA ASN A 139 -2.00 7.86 3.87
C ASN A 139 -2.01 9.37 4.16
N PRO A 140 -2.84 10.17 3.46
CA PRO A 140 -2.91 11.62 3.62
C PRO A 140 -3.38 12.15 5.00
N ASN A 141 -3.88 11.29 5.88
CA ASN A 141 -4.23 11.66 7.25
C ASN A 141 -3.09 11.40 8.24
N ALA A 142 -2.02 10.71 7.82
CA ALA A 142 -0.89 10.37 8.67
C ALA A 142 -0.14 11.62 9.11
N VAL A 143 -0.20 11.91 10.41
CA VAL A 143 0.68 12.92 11.01
C VAL A 143 1.99 12.23 11.34
N HIS A 144 3.07 12.60 10.66
CA HIS A 144 4.36 11.95 10.82
C HIS A 144 5.50 12.94 11.02
N GLN A 145 6.56 12.42 11.63
CA GLN A 145 7.80 13.12 11.88
C GLN A 145 8.95 12.14 11.69
N VAL A 146 9.99 12.59 11.01
CA VAL A 146 11.25 11.86 10.94
C VAL A 146 12.07 12.23 12.18
N GLU A 147 12.38 11.26 13.03
CA GLU A 147 13.13 11.51 14.28
C GLU A 147 14.65 11.32 14.12
N THR A 148 15.10 10.59 13.08
CA THR A 148 16.34 9.80 13.01
C THR A 148 17.56 10.17 13.87
N ASP A 149 18.16 9.12 14.45
CA ASP A 149 19.59 8.89 14.75
C ASP A 149 20.04 7.45 14.32
N GLY A 150 19.50 6.94 13.20
CA GLY A 150 19.77 5.59 12.69
C GLY A 150 21.15 5.37 12.05
N LYS A 151 21.52 4.12 11.76
CA LYS A 151 22.83 3.78 11.16
C LYS A 151 22.80 4.07 9.66
N ASP A 152 23.44 5.16 9.23
CA ASP A 152 23.65 5.53 7.82
C ASP A 152 22.38 5.36 6.95
N PRO A 153 21.27 6.04 7.31
CA PRO A 153 19.98 5.78 6.69
C PRO A 153 19.92 6.43 5.32
N LEU A 154 19.56 5.64 4.33
CA LEU A 154 19.18 6.11 3.02
C LEU A 154 17.80 5.58 2.67
N ALA A 155 16.86 6.49 2.44
CA ALA A 155 15.51 6.15 2.05
C ALA A 155 15.11 6.86 0.76
N ILE A 156 14.07 6.34 0.11
CA ILE A 156 13.45 6.92 -1.08
C ILE A 156 11.96 7.07 -0.79
N ASN A 157 11.39 8.25 -1.05
CA ASN A 157 9.96 8.45 -0.92
C ASN A 157 9.32 8.51 -2.31
N PHE A 158 8.27 7.70 -2.49
CA PHE A 158 7.36 7.78 -3.63
C PHE A 158 6.11 8.52 -3.19
N LEU A 159 5.87 9.68 -3.79
CA LEU A 159 4.74 10.55 -3.47
C LEU A 159 3.68 10.44 -4.57
N MET A 160 2.43 10.20 -4.17
CA MET A 160 1.33 9.93 -5.10
C MET A 160 0.08 10.71 -4.68
N LYS A 161 -0.48 11.54 -5.57
CA LYS A 161 -1.75 12.22 -5.26
C LYS A 161 -2.88 11.22 -5.05
N LYS A 162 -3.89 11.62 -4.28
CA LYS A 162 -5.09 10.82 -4.01
C LYS A 162 -5.77 10.38 -5.30
N GLU A 163 -5.86 11.25 -6.30
CA GLU A 163 -6.53 10.97 -7.58
C GLU A 163 -5.82 9.88 -8.36
N LEU A 164 -4.49 9.95 -8.45
CA LEU A 164 -3.68 8.92 -9.09
C LEU A 164 -3.78 7.61 -8.33
N PHE A 165 -3.64 7.65 -7.00
CA PHE A 165 -3.73 6.45 -6.17
C PHE A 165 -5.10 5.76 -6.35
N ASN A 166 -6.17 6.54 -6.29
CA ASN A 166 -7.53 6.06 -6.45
C ASN A 166 -7.79 5.46 -7.84
N LYS A 167 -7.19 6.04 -8.87
CA LYS A 167 -7.33 5.58 -10.25
C LYS A 167 -6.50 4.33 -10.55
N ALA A 168 -5.25 4.28 -10.08
CA ALA A 168 -4.27 3.29 -10.52
C ALA A 168 -4.12 2.11 -9.56
N PHE A 169 -4.25 2.32 -8.25
CA PHE A 169 -3.86 1.32 -7.24
C PHE A 169 -5.03 0.86 -6.38
N LEU A 170 -6.10 1.65 -6.28
CA LEU A 170 -7.20 1.35 -5.37
C LEU A 170 -7.89 0.02 -5.65
N SER A 171 -8.05 -0.41 -6.91
CA SER A 171 -8.65 -1.73 -7.19
C SER A 171 -7.79 -2.88 -6.66
N ILE A 172 -6.49 -2.86 -6.96
CA ILE A 172 -5.51 -3.85 -6.47
C ILE A 172 -5.53 -3.92 -4.95
N VAL A 173 -5.62 -2.74 -4.34
CA VAL A 173 -5.64 -2.59 -2.89
C VAL A 173 -6.94 -3.12 -2.28
N LEU A 174 -8.08 -2.80 -2.89
CA LEU A 174 -9.40 -3.19 -2.38
C LEU A 174 -9.74 -4.66 -2.65
N GLU A 175 -9.13 -5.28 -3.66
CA GLU A 175 -9.25 -6.72 -3.93
C GLU A 175 -8.69 -7.57 -2.79
N ASN A 176 -7.76 -7.03 -2.02
CA ASN A 176 -7.30 -7.64 -0.79
C ASN A 176 -8.07 -7.05 0.39
N GLU A 177 -9.05 -7.78 0.93
CA GLU A 177 -9.90 -7.26 2.03
C GLU A 177 -9.12 -6.79 3.27
N LEU A 178 -7.97 -7.41 3.53
CA LEU A 178 -7.09 -7.05 4.64
C LEU A 178 -6.45 -5.69 4.42
N PHE A 179 -6.01 -5.45 3.18
CA PHE A 179 -5.42 -4.20 2.74
C PHE A 179 -6.50 -3.13 2.58
N ALA A 180 -7.68 -3.51 2.09
CA ALA A 180 -8.84 -2.65 1.91
C ALA A 180 -9.22 -1.93 3.20
N ASN A 181 -9.16 -2.58 4.36
CA ASN A 181 -9.48 -1.97 5.64
C ASN A 181 -8.60 -0.77 5.97
N PHE A 182 -7.29 -0.86 5.71
CA PHE A 182 -6.37 0.27 5.87
C PHE A 182 -6.79 1.47 5.00
N PHE A 183 -7.10 1.22 3.72
CA PHE A 183 -7.41 2.30 2.79
C PHE A 183 -8.83 2.85 2.92
N VAL A 184 -9.82 2.00 3.12
CA VAL A 184 -11.21 2.42 3.34
C VAL A 184 -11.30 3.29 4.59
N ASP A 185 -10.62 2.93 5.68
CA ASP A 185 -10.65 3.76 6.88
C ASP A 185 -9.90 5.09 6.68
N SER A 186 -8.82 5.09 5.90
CA SER A 186 -8.08 6.30 5.53
C SER A 186 -8.83 7.26 4.59
N ILE A 187 -9.58 6.72 3.62
CA ILE A 187 -10.27 7.51 2.58
C ILE A 187 -11.64 8.00 3.09
N TYR A 188 -12.32 7.21 3.92
CA TYR A 188 -13.68 7.50 4.38
C TYR A 188 -13.77 8.00 5.83
N HIS A 189 -12.65 8.46 6.42
CA HIS A 189 -12.59 9.07 7.75
C HIS A 189 -13.26 8.24 8.87
N LYS A 190 -13.12 6.92 8.84
CA LYS A 190 -13.56 6.07 9.96
C LYS A 190 -12.45 5.98 11.01
N LYS A 191 -12.86 5.93 12.27
CA LYS A 191 -12.05 6.01 13.50
C LYS A 191 -11.05 4.85 13.70
N ASN A 192 -10.29 4.45 12.69
CA ASN A 192 -9.19 3.52 12.86
C ASN A 192 -7.90 4.29 13.19
N LYS A 193 -7.08 3.73 14.10
CA LYS A 193 -6.00 4.45 14.80
C LYS A 193 -4.67 4.49 14.07
N GLN A 194 -4.56 3.95 12.86
CA GLN A 194 -3.26 3.72 12.21
C GLN A 194 -3.30 4.16 10.75
N ASN A 195 -2.64 5.29 10.45
CA ASN A 195 -2.59 5.88 9.11
C ASN A 195 -1.37 5.44 8.28
N TYR A 196 -0.69 4.37 8.71
CA TYR A 196 0.42 3.76 7.98
C TYR A 196 0.37 2.23 7.93
N LEU A 197 1.02 1.65 6.93
CA LEU A 197 1.35 0.23 6.83
C LEU A 197 2.86 0.07 6.69
N VAL A 198 3.41 -0.99 7.29
CA VAL A 198 4.81 -1.38 7.13
C VAL A 198 4.84 -2.72 6.39
N PHE A 199 5.73 -2.83 5.41
CA PHE A 199 6.01 -4.08 4.71
C PHE A 199 7.45 -4.46 5.03
N SER A 200 7.60 -5.46 5.89
CA SER A 200 8.94 -5.87 6.30
C SER A 200 9.63 -6.67 5.19
N ALA A 201 10.91 -6.37 4.95
CA ALA A 201 11.78 -7.08 4.00
C ALA A 201 11.74 -8.61 4.18
N ARG A 202 11.54 -9.08 5.42
CA ARG A 202 11.44 -10.52 5.75
C ARG A 202 10.28 -11.26 5.05
N HIS A 203 9.27 -10.53 4.59
CA HIS A 203 8.07 -11.07 3.93
C HIS A 203 7.99 -10.68 2.44
N LEU A 204 9.02 -9.99 1.94
CA LEU A 204 9.15 -9.54 0.56
C LEU A 204 10.16 -10.41 -0.21
N GLU A 205 9.96 -10.55 -1.51
CA GLU A 205 10.84 -11.32 -2.39
C GLU A 205 11.85 -10.38 -3.07
N GLU A 206 13.01 -10.18 -2.43
CA GLU A 206 14.05 -9.22 -2.82
C GLU A 206 14.40 -9.16 -4.33
N PRO A 207 14.54 -10.29 -5.07
CA PRO A 207 14.81 -10.23 -6.51
C PRO A 207 13.66 -9.58 -7.30
N ILE A 208 12.42 -9.83 -6.89
CA ILE A 208 11.20 -9.32 -7.55
C ILE A 208 11.03 -7.83 -7.22
N ILE A 209 11.17 -7.45 -5.94
CA ILE A 209 11.09 -6.06 -5.50
C ILE A 209 12.15 -5.21 -6.21
N SER A 210 13.40 -5.69 -6.23
CA SER A 210 14.51 -5.02 -6.89
C SER A 210 14.25 -4.81 -8.38
N GLN A 211 13.64 -5.79 -9.07
CA GLN A 211 13.28 -5.65 -10.48
C GLN A 211 12.31 -4.50 -10.72
N TYR A 212 11.26 -4.37 -9.90
CA TYR A 212 10.28 -3.28 -10.04
C TYR A 212 10.89 -1.93 -9.70
N LEU A 213 11.67 -1.83 -8.61
CA LEU A 213 12.37 -0.61 -8.23
C LEU A 213 13.32 -0.13 -9.33
N LEU A 214 14.13 -1.03 -9.90
CA LEU A 214 15.04 -0.69 -10.99
C LEU A 214 14.30 -0.17 -12.23
N GLN A 215 13.17 -0.78 -12.58
CA GLN A 215 12.36 -0.30 -13.70
C GLN A 215 11.81 1.10 -13.41
N ILE A 216 11.31 1.34 -12.20
CA ILE A 216 10.80 2.65 -11.78
C ILE A 216 11.90 3.71 -11.88
N PHE A 217 13.08 3.46 -11.31
CA PHE A 217 14.16 4.45 -11.31
C PHE A 217 14.70 4.71 -12.71
N ARG A 218 14.83 3.68 -13.55
CA ARG A 218 15.26 3.85 -14.94
C ARG A 218 14.31 4.78 -15.71
N GLU A 219 13.00 4.58 -15.57
CA GLU A 219 12.00 5.41 -16.24
C GLU A 219 11.98 6.83 -15.70
N TYR A 220 12.12 6.97 -14.38
CA TYR A 220 12.14 8.27 -13.73
C TYR A 220 13.37 9.11 -14.12
N GLU A 221 14.52 8.48 -14.38
CA GLU A 221 15.72 9.18 -14.83
C GLU A 221 15.76 9.51 -16.33
N ASN A 222 15.21 8.63 -17.17
CA ASN A 222 15.33 8.78 -18.62
C ASN A 222 14.20 9.61 -19.25
N ASP A 223 13.12 9.88 -18.50
CA ASP A 223 11.94 10.71 -18.86
C ASP A 223 11.54 10.60 -20.34
N GLN A 224 11.33 9.36 -20.78
CA GLN A 224 10.91 9.05 -22.14
C GLN A 224 9.40 9.14 -22.28
N LEU A 225 8.92 9.11 -23.52
CA LEU A 225 7.48 9.04 -23.79
C LEU A 225 6.86 7.86 -23.03
N TYR A 226 5.83 8.15 -22.23
CA TYR A 226 5.12 7.20 -21.36
C TYR A 226 5.86 6.71 -20.10
N SER A 227 6.99 7.30 -19.70
CA SER A 227 7.71 6.87 -18.49
C SER A 227 6.81 6.83 -17.24
N GLN A 228 5.94 7.83 -17.02
CA GLN A 228 4.96 7.79 -15.92
C GLN A 228 4.04 6.57 -15.97
N ARG A 229 3.56 6.15 -17.15
CA ARG A 229 2.71 4.95 -17.27
C ARG A 229 3.48 3.67 -16.96
N VAL A 230 4.76 3.62 -17.28
CA VAL A 230 5.62 2.48 -16.94
C VAL A 230 5.89 2.46 -15.44
N ILE A 231 6.15 3.61 -14.83
CA ILE A 231 6.29 3.76 -13.37
C ILE A 231 4.99 3.32 -12.67
N GLU A 232 3.82 3.79 -13.13
CA GLU A 232 2.51 3.36 -12.63
C GLU A 232 2.36 1.83 -12.71
N SER A 233 2.72 1.22 -13.85
CA SER A 233 2.59 -0.23 -14.05
C SER A 233 3.52 -1.02 -13.12
N ALA A 234 4.77 -0.57 -12.97
CA ALA A 234 5.73 -1.21 -12.08
C ALA A 234 5.34 -1.04 -10.61
N MET A 235 4.81 0.12 -10.23
CA MET A 235 4.24 0.37 -8.90
C MET A 235 3.02 -0.50 -8.63
N SER A 236 2.14 -0.72 -9.61
CA SER A 236 1.03 -1.66 -9.47
C SER A 236 1.51 -3.08 -9.16
N CYS A 237 2.55 -3.54 -9.85
CA CYS A 237 3.17 -4.83 -9.52
C CYS A 237 3.78 -4.85 -8.12
N LEU A 238 4.42 -3.76 -7.70
CA LEU A 238 4.96 -3.61 -6.34
C LEU A 238 3.85 -3.67 -5.28
N PHE A 239 2.70 -3.01 -5.51
CA PHE A 239 1.53 -3.10 -4.64
C PHE A 239 0.98 -4.52 -4.55
N VAL A 240 0.97 -5.27 -5.66
CA VAL A 240 0.62 -6.71 -5.62
C VAL A 240 1.57 -7.46 -4.68
N GLU A 241 2.87 -7.21 -4.74
CA GLU A 241 3.83 -7.84 -3.81
C GLU A 241 3.59 -7.43 -2.35
N PHE A 242 3.22 -6.19 -2.09
CA PHE A 242 2.81 -5.75 -0.75
C PHE A 242 1.58 -6.51 -0.25
N THR A 243 0.56 -6.73 -1.09
CA THR A 243 -0.61 -7.52 -0.70
C THR A 243 -0.25 -8.98 -0.39
N ARG A 244 0.70 -9.56 -1.14
CA ARG A 244 1.22 -10.92 -0.92
C ARG A 244 2.04 -11.01 0.38
N SER A 245 2.90 -10.02 0.61
CA SER A 245 3.70 -9.88 1.84
C SER A 245 2.81 -9.77 3.07
N TYR A 246 1.78 -8.91 3.03
CA TYR A 246 0.85 -8.72 4.14
C TYR A 246 0.10 -10.01 4.48
N LYS A 247 -0.31 -10.78 3.46
CA LYS A 247 -0.89 -12.11 3.65
C LYS A 247 0.10 -13.06 4.33
N ARG A 248 1.36 -13.11 3.89
CA ARG A 248 2.40 -13.96 4.49
C ARG A 248 2.68 -13.61 5.96
N GLU A 249 2.74 -12.31 6.28
CA GLU A 249 2.92 -11.82 7.65
C GLU A 249 1.79 -12.29 8.56
N LEU A 250 0.53 -12.08 8.16
CA LEU A 250 -0.63 -12.55 8.90
C LEU A 250 -0.69 -14.07 9.04
N GLU A 251 -0.28 -14.82 8.01
CA GLU A 251 -0.15 -16.26 8.10
C GLU A 251 0.90 -16.66 9.14
N PHE A 252 2.06 -16.00 9.13
CA PHE A 252 3.13 -16.25 10.09
C PHE A 252 2.72 -15.92 11.53
N GLU A 253 2.11 -14.76 11.78
CA GLU A 253 1.64 -14.36 13.11
C GLU A 253 0.52 -15.26 13.63
N SER A 254 -0.41 -15.65 12.75
CA SER A 254 -1.56 -16.45 13.16
C SER A 254 -1.23 -17.93 13.37
N LEU A 255 -0.17 -18.45 12.74
CA LEU A 255 0.32 -19.83 12.97
C LEU A 255 0.78 -20.06 14.43
N GLN A 256 1.23 -19.01 15.14
CA GLN A 256 1.65 -19.12 16.54
C GLN A 256 0.46 -19.21 17.51
N ASP A 257 -0.69 -18.65 17.13
CA ASP A 257 -1.88 -18.51 17.99
C ASP A 257 -3.02 -19.48 17.61
N LEU A 258 -2.84 -20.29 16.56
CA LEU A 258 -3.89 -21.14 15.98
C LEU A 258 -3.48 -22.60 15.79
N PRO A 259 -3.77 -23.48 16.76
CA PRO A 259 -3.69 -24.92 16.56
C PRO A 259 -4.80 -25.34 15.58
N GLY A 260 -4.45 -25.64 14.32
CA GLY A 260 -5.36 -26.22 13.32
C GLY A 260 -5.77 -25.32 12.14
N GLY A 261 -5.27 -24.08 12.06
CA GLY A 261 -5.55 -23.18 10.93
C GLY A 261 -4.69 -21.91 10.94
N ASN A 262 -4.90 -21.01 9.98
CA ASN A 262 -4.36 -19.65 10.00
C ASN A 262 -5.48 -18.67 9.62
N ILE A 263 -5.30 -17.38 9.89
CA ILE A 263 -6.35 -16.36 9.65
C ILE A 263 -6.75 -16.30 8.17
N SER A 264 -5.81 -16.49 7.25
CA SER A 264 -6.06 -16.52 5.80
C SER A 264 -7.04 -17.61 5.39
N LYS A 265 -6.93 -18.83 5.95
CA LYS A 265 -7.88 -19.92 5.66
C LYS A 265 -9.29 -19.58 6.11
N ILE A 266 -9.43 -18.88 7.25
CA ILE A 266 -10.74 -18.43 7.75
C ILE A 266 -11.33 -17.41 6.78
N ILE A 267 -10.53 -16.45 6.32
CA ILE A 267 -10.96 -15.44 5.34
C ILE A 267 -11.34 -16.09 4.02
N SER A 268 -10.54 -17.01 3.49
CA SER A 268 -10.87 -17.76 2.27
C SER A 268 -12.19 -18.52 2.42
N TYR A 269 -12.37 -19.23 3.53
CA TYR A 269 -13.65 -19.90 3.81
C TYR A 269 -14.82 -18.91 3.83
N LEU A 270 -14.67 -17.76 4.49
CA LEU A 270 -15.71 -16.72 4.51
C LEU A 270 -15.97 -16.15 3.11
N SER A 271 -14.95 -15.94 2.29
CA SER A 271 -15.08 -15.45 0.91
C SER A 271 -15.82 -16.44 0.00
N GLU A 272 -15.71 -17.74 0.28
CA GLU A 272 -16.39 -18.77 -0.49
C GLU A 272 -17.81 -19.05 0.05
N ASN A 273 -18.06 -18.76 1.32
CA ASN A 273 -19.29 -19.14 2.03
C ASN A 273 -20.10 -17.96 2.56
N TYR A 274 -19.79 -16.71 2.20
CA TYR A 274 -20.38 -15.49 2.80
C TYR A 274 -21.91 -15.44 2.76
N ARG A 275 -22.54 -16.13 1.80
CA ARG A 275 -24.01 -16.19 1.69
C ARG A 275 -24.65 -16.85 2.91
N THR A 276 -24.04 -17.91 3.42
CA THR A 276 -24.62 -18.77 4.47
C THR A 276 -23.77 -18.85 5.73
N ALA A 277 -22.54 -18.35 5.71
CA ALA A 277 -21.62 -18.40 6.84
C ALA A 277 -22.22 -17.71 8.07
N THR A 278 -22.26 -18.46 9.18
CA THR A 278 -22.57 -17.97 10.51
C THR A 278 -21.36 -18.14 11.41
N LEU A 279 -21.31 -17.39 12.51
CA LEU A 279 -20.21 -17.51 13.47
C LEU A 279 -20.07 -18.96 13.98
N GLN A 280 -21.20 -19.64 14.22
CA GLN A 280 -21.25 -21.01 14.69
C GLN A 280 -20.72 -22.00 13.66
N THR A 281 -21.16 -21.89 12.39
CA THR A 281 -20.69 -22.79 11.33
C THR A 281 -19.21 -22.60 11.04
N THR A 282 -18.74 -21.34 11.01
CA THR A 282 -17.32 -21.04 10.81
C THR A 282 -16.47 -21.51 11.98
N ALA A 283 -16.90 -21.28 13.23
CA ALA A 283 -16.15 -21.76 14.40
C ALA A 283 -16.03 -23.29 14.38
N LYS A 284 -17.12 -24.00 14.07
CA LYS A 284 -17.13 -25.46 13.93
C LYS A 284 -16.19 -25.95 12.81
N GLN A 285 -16.18 -25.29 11.65
CA GLN A 285 -15.33 -25.64 10.51
C GLN A 285 -13.83 -25.64 10.88
N PHE A 286 -13.42 -24.72 11.73
CA PHE A 286 -12.03 -24.56 12.16
C PHE A 286 -11.75 -25.16 13.56
N ASN A 287 -12.67 -25.98 14.09
CA ASN A 287 -12.56 -26.59 15.42
C ASN A 287 -12.33 -25.58 16.56
N TYR A 288 -12.86 -24.37 16.43
CA TYR A 288 -12.81 -23.35 17.47
C TYR A 288 -14.09 -23.29 18.29
N HIS A 289 -13.95 -22.89 19.55
CA HIS A 289 -15.10 -22.51 20.37
C HIS A 289 -15.73 -21.21 19.80
N PRO A 290 -17.08 -21.10 19.71
CA PRO A 290 -17.75 -19.92 19.14
C PRO A 290 -17.43 -18.58 19.80
N LYS A 291 -16.97 -18.59 21.06
CA LYS A 291 -16.50 -17.38 21.77
C LYS A 291 -15.06 -16.98 21.43
N TYR A 292 -14.27 -17.88 20.86
CA TYR A 292 -12.87 -17.62 20.50
C TYR A 292 -12.76 -16.88 19.16
N LEU A 293 -13.51 -17.34 18.15
CA LEU A 293 -13.46 -16.82 16.78
C LEU A 293 -13.71 -15.30 16.67
N PRO A 294 -14.69 -14.68 17.36
CA PRO A 294 -14.89 -13.23 17.29
C PRO A 294 -13.70 -12.43 17.80
N ASN A 295 -13.09 -12.87 18.91
CA ASN A 295 -11.93 -12.21 19.50
C ASN A 295 -10.72 -12.35 18.58
N LEU A 296 -10.57 -13.52 17.94
CA LEU A 296 -9.53 -13.78 16.97
C LEU A 296 -9.65 -12.87 15.74
N LEU A 297 -10.84 -12.81 15.11
CA LEU A 297 -11.09 -11.93 13.96
C LEU A 297 -10.84 -10.46 14.32
N LYS A 298 -11.28 -10.03 15.50
CA LYS A 298 -11.04 -8.67 15.97
C LYS A 298 -9.55 -8.38 16.24
N LYS A 299 -8.79 -9.36 16.73
CA LYS A 299 -7.34 -9.24 16.97
C LYS A 299 -6.58 -9.00 15.67
N TYR A 300 -6.82 -9.81 14.64
CA TYR A 300 -6.03 -9.79 13.41
C TYR A 300 -6.57 -8.85 12.33
N LEU A 301 -7.88 -8.62 12.31
CA LEU A 301 -8.57 -7.89 11.23
C LEU A 301 -9.14 -6.56 11.72
N GLY A 302 -9.14 -6.31 13.03
CA GLY A 302 -9.81 -5.16 13.62
C GLY A 302 -11.33 -5.19 13.52
N GLN A 303 -11.91 -6.30 13.03
CA GLN A 303 -13.30 -6.39 12.61
C GLN A 303 -14.05 -7.54 13.27
N SER A 304 -15.35 -7.35 13.46
CA SER A 304 -16.27 -8.40 13.85
C SER A 304 -16.59 -9.32 12.67
N PHE A 305 -17.00 -10.54 12.98
CA PHE A 305 -17.48 -11.52 11.99
C PHE A 305 -18.54 -10.94 11.05
N SER A 306 -19.52 -10.22 11.61
CA SER A 306 -20.63 -9.64 10.84
C SER A 306 -20.16 -8.56 9.88
N GLU A 307 -19.16 -7.75 10.26
CA GLU A 307 -18.56 -6.75 9.37
C GLU A 307 -17.85 -7.42 8.20
N ILE A 308 -17.05 -8.45 8.46
CA ILE A 308 -16.30 -9.18 7.41
C ILE A 308 -17.27 -9.82 6.41
N VAL A 309 -18.27 -10.57 6.90
CA VAL A 309 -19.28 -11.19 6.01
C VAL A 309 -20.07 -10.13 5.23
N GLN A 310 -20.39 -9.00 5.86
CA GLN A 310 -21.06 -7.90 5.16
C GLN A 310 -20.19 -7.34 4.03
N GLN A 311 -18.87 -7.26 4.19
CA GLN A 311 -17.96 -6.81 3.14
C GLN A 311 -18.00 -7.73 1.92
N PHE A 312 -17.82 -9.04 2.10
CA PHE A 312 -17.92 -10.02 1.01
C PHE A 312 -19.25 -9.91 0.26
N ARG A 313 -20.36 -9.78 1.01
CA ARG A 313 -21.71 -9.63 0.43
C ARG A 313 -21.85 -8.37 -0.41
N LEU A 314 -21.35 -7.22 0.10
CA LEU A 314 -21.43 -5.96 -0.63
C LEU A 314 -20.49 -5.92 -1.84
N ALA A 315 -19.31 -6.52 -1.74
CA ALA A 315 -18.38 -6.66 -2.86
C ALA A 315 -19.03 -7.45 -4.01
N HIS A 316 -19.65 -8.59 -3.71
CA HIS A 316 -20.39 -9.36 -4.70
C HIS A 316 -21.60 -8.60 -5.26
N ALA A 317 -22.34 -7.86 -4.42
CA ALA A 317 -23.44 -7.02 -4.89
C ALA A 317 -22.96 -5.96 -5.90
N CYS A 318 -21.85 -5.29 -5.61
CA CYS A 318 -21.24 -4.32 -6.51
C CYS A 318 -20.83 -4.95 -7.85
N GLU A 319 -20.32 -6.17 -7.85
CA GLU A 319 -19.96 -6.89 -9.06
C GLU A 319 -21.20 -7.20 -9.92
N LEU A 320 -22.25 -7.76 -9.31
CA LEU A 320 -23.51 -8.05 -10.00
C LEU A 320 -24.17 -6.78 -10.56
N LEU A 321 -24.13 -5.66 -9.82
CA LEU A 321 -24.66 -4.37 -10.29
C LEU A 321 -23.90 -3.84 -11.51
N LYS A 322 -22.60 -4.12 -11.62
CA LYS A 322 -21.75 -3.69 -12.74
C LYS A 322 -21.91 -4.59 -13.97
N GLN A 323 -22.04 -5.89 -13.75
CA GLN A 323 -21.92 -6.90 -14.80
C GLN A 323 -23.27 -7.44 -15.28
N THR A 324 -24.36 -7.22 -14.54
CA THR A 324 -25.65 -7.85 -14.83
C THR A 324 -26.81 -6.85 -14.81
N GLU A 325 -27.94 -7.27 -15.40
CA GLU A 325 -29.21 -6.54 -15.36
C GLU A 325 -30.20 -7.13 -14.34
N LEU A 326 -29.72 -7.99 -13.44
CA LEU A 326 -30.57 -8.64 -12.44
C LEU A 326 -31.38 -7.58 -11.67
N PRO A 327 -32.67 -7.79 -11.38
CA PRO A 327 -33.41 -6.93 -10.47
C PRO A 327 -32.66 -6.71 -9.15
N ILE A 328 -32.76 -5.52 -8.55
CA ILE A 328 -32.04 -5.22 -7.29
C ILE A 328 -32.44 -6.19 -6.16
N SER A 329 -33.65 -6.74 -6.19
CA SER A 329 -34.08 -7.83 -5.29
C SER A 329 -33.20 -9.07 -5.42
N ASP A 330 -32.89 -9.45 -6.66
CA ASP A 330 -32.18 -10.68 -6.98
C ASP A 330 -30.70 -10.49 -6.71
N VAL A 331 -30.16 -9.29 -7.00
CA VAL A 331 -28.82 -8.89 -6.55
C VAL A 331 -28.69 -9.02 -5.03
N ALA A 332 -29.69 -8.55 -4.26
CA ALA A 332 -29.65 -8.66 -2.81
C ALA A 332 -29.63 -10.13 -2.35
N GLN A 333 -30.47 -10.97 -2.95
CA GLN A 333 -30.57 -12.39 -2.63
C GLN A 333 -29.31 -13.18 -3.01
N GLU A 334 -28.76 -12.94 -4.20
CA GLU A 334 -27.51 -13.56 -4.65
C GLU A 334 -26.32 -13.12 -3.79
N SER A 335 -26.36 -11.87 -3.32
CA SER A 335 -25.39 -11.34 -2.36
C SER A 335 -25.62 -11.80 -0.92
N GLY A 336 -26.57 -12.72 -0.65
CA GLY A 336 -26.77 -13.29 0.69
C GLY A 336 -27.62 -12.44 1.65
N TYR A 337 -28.41 -11.50 1.15
CA TYR A 337 -29.38 -10.75 1.95
C TYR A 337 -30.80 -11.28 1.74
N THR A 338 -31.45 -11.71 2.82
CA THR A 338 -32.86 -12.11 2.80
C THR A 338 -33.82 -10.93 2.96
N ASN A 339 -33.35 -9.81 3.51
CA ASN A 339 -34.16 -8.62 3.73
C ASN A 339 -33.68 -7.47 2.81
N ARG A 340 -34.51 -7.13 1.81
CA ARG A 340 -34.24 -6.07 0.84
C ARG A 340 -34.05 -4.71 1.50
N THR A 341 -34.90 -4.34 2.45
CA THR A 341 -34.81 -3.05 3.17
C THR A 341 -33.49 -2.92 3.91
N TYR A 342 -33.03 -4.01 4.53
CA TYR A 342 -31.75 -4.05 5.20
C TYR A 342 -30.58 -3.92 4.20
N PHE A 343 -30.63 -4.63 3.07
CA PHE A 343 -29.63 -4.50 2.00
C PHE A 343 -29.49 -3.05 1.54
N TYR A 344 -30.60 -2.39 1.19
CA TYR A 344 -30.58 -0.98 0.77
C TYR A 344 -29.95 -0.07 1.81
N LYS A 345 -30.33 -0.22 3.09
CA LYS A 345 -29.78 0.56 4.20
C LYS A 345 -28.27 0.38 4.31
N VAL A 346 -27.79 -0.86 4.32
CA VAL A 346 -26.36 -1.17 4.47
C VAL A 346 -25.56 -0.69 3.25
N PHE A 347 -26.08 -0.90 2.04
CA PHE A 347 -25.44 -0.47 0.80
C PHE A 347 -25.29 1.06 0.78
N GLN A 348 -26.36 1.79 1.08
CA GLN A 348 -26.34 3.25 1.10
C GLN A 348 -25.42 3.80 2.20
N GLN A 349 -25.37 3.15 3.37
CA GLN A 349 -24.42 3.50 4.43
C GLN A 349 -22.96 3.29 4.01
N LYS A 350 -22.67 2.28 3.19
CA LYS A 350 -21.31 1.97 2.75
C LYS A 350 -20.85 2.85 1.60
N PHE A 351 -21.70 3.10 0.61
CA PHE A 351 -21.32 3.74 -0.66
C PHE A 351 -21.87 5.17 -0.83
N GLY A 352 -22.69 5.66 0.10
CA GLY A 352 -23.28 7.00 0.03
C GLY A 352 -24.37 7.17 -1.03
N MET A 353 -24.74 6.09 -1.73
CA MET A 353 -25.71 6.09 -2.83
C MET A 353 -26.54 4.81 -2.84
N SER A 354 -27.68 4.81 -3.54
CA SER A 354 -28.50 3.60 -3.65
C SER A 354 -27.87 2.56 -4.58
N PRO A 355 -28.21 1.26 -4.47
CA PRO A 355 -27.78 0.24 -5.42
C PRO A 355 -28.11 0.56 -6.88
N ASN A 356 -29.25 1.22 -7.10
CA ASN A 356 -29.70 1.59 -8.44
C ASN A 356 -28.84 2.72 -9.03
N ASP A 357 -28.55 3.76 -8.22
CA ASP A 357 -27.65 4.85 -8.64
C ASP A 357 -26.25 4.32 -8.93
N TYR A 358 -25.76 3.40 -8.08
CA TYR A 358 -24.47 2.75 -8.27
C TYR A 358 -24.40 2.00 -9.60
N ARG A 359 -25.47 1.28 -9.99
CA ARG A 359 -25.56 0.62 -11.30
C ARG A 359 -25.43 1.63 -12.43
N HIS A 360 -26.26 2.68 -12.42
CA HIS A 360 -26.27 3.68 -13.49
C HIS A 360 -24.93 4.39 -13.66
N GLN A 361 -24.18 4.62 -12.58
CA GLN A 361 -22.87 5.26 -12.65
C GLN A 361 -21.77 4.34 -13.21
N ASN A 362 -21.91 3.02 -13.06
CA ASN A 362 -20.83 2.07 -13.37
C ASN A 362 -21.11 1.19 -14.61
N GLN A 363 -22.32 1.19 -15.16
CA GLN A 363 -22.61 0.56 -16.46
C GLN A 363 -22.29 1.55 -17.59
N ALA A 364 -21.54 1.10 -18.60
CA ALA A 364 -21.25 1.90 -19.78
C ALA A 364 -22.54 2.20 -20.59
N PRO A 365 -22.66 3.38 -21.25
CA PRO A 365 -23.78 3.67 -22.13
C PRO A 365 -23.86 2.63 -23.25
N ARG A 366 -25.01 1.99 -23.43
CA ARG A 366 -25.20 1.05 -24.54
C ARG A 366 -25.17 1.83 -25.86
N PRO A 367 -24.48 1.33 -26.92
CA PRO A 367 -24.78 1.76 -28.27
C PRO A 367 -26.26 1.50 -28.50
N HIS A 368 -27.01 2.51 -28.95
CA HIS A 368 -28.41 2.34 -29.30
C HIS A 368 -28.50 1.20 -30.31
N SER A 369 -29.28 0.18 -29.96
CA SER A 369 -29.69 -0.86 -30.89
C SER A 369 -30.44 -0.14 -32.01
N ILE A 370 -29.79 -0.02 -33.16
CA ILE A 370 -30.44 0.42 -34.41
C ILE A 370 -31.49 -0.65 -34.70
N SER A 371 -32.75 -0.30 -34.42
CA SER A 371 -33.93 -1.07 -34.79
C SER A 371 -34.15 -1.01 -36.29
#